data_AF-A0A355F3C5-F1
#
_entry.id   AF-A0A355F3C5-F1
#
_cell.length_a   1.000
_cell.length_b   1.000
_cell.length_c   1.000
_cell.angle_alpha   90.00
_cell.angle_beta   90.00
_cell.angle_gamma   90.00
#
_symmetry.space_group_name_H-M   'P 1'
#
loop_
_entity.id
_entity.type
_entity.pdbx_description
1 polymer ?
#
loop_
_entity_poly.entity_id
_entity_poly.type
_entity_poly.pdbx_seq_one_letter_code
_entity_poly.pdbx_strand_id
1 'polypeptide(L)'
;MDCKEVGTVLFLFFDNEMEDDLLSPFRDHVARCSHCAQRLAYTRRLLLIVRERCARCCAPERLRMRILTSLPHRGSLPGTH
;
A
#
# COMPACT_ATOMS: atom_id res chain seq x y z
N MET A 1 -18.01 -2.61 -10.35
CA MET A 1 -17.14 -1.57 -10.92
C MET A 1 -16.58 -2.01 -12.27
N ASP A 2 -16.29 -1.04 -13.15
CA ASP A 2 -15.71 -1.25 -14.48
C ASP A 2 -14.21 -0.84 -14.57
N CYS A 3 -13.59 -1.07 -15.73
CA CYS A 3 -12.18 -0.77 -15.96
C CYS A 3 -11.84 0.74 -15.88
N LYS A 4 -12.80 1.61 -16.23
CA LYS A 4 -12.64 3.06 -16.21
C LYS A 4 -12.63 3.54 -14.76
N GLU A 5 -13.59 3.09 -13.97
CA GLU A 5 -13.68 3.35 -12.53
C GLU A 5 -12.44 2.84 -11.78
N VAL A 6 -11.91 1.67 -12.12
CA VAL A 6 -10.63 1.19 -11.54
C VAL A 6 -9.52 2.22 -11.75
N GLY A 7 -9.52 2.91 -12.89
CA GLY A 7 -8.46 3.84 -13.26
C GLY A 7 -8.51 5.12 -12.44
N THR A 8 -9.72 5.58 -12.13
CA THR A 8 -9.93 6.80 -11.36
C THR A 8 -9.60 6.59 -9.88
N VAL A 9 -9.79 5.38 -9.36
CA VAL A 9 -9.61 5.08 -7.93
C VAL A 9 -8.33 4.30 -7.62
N LEU A 10 -7.52 3.97 -8.64
CA LEU A 10 -6.31 3.16 -8.50
C LEU A 10 -5.32 3.74 -7.48
N PHE A 11 -5.14 5.06 -7.49
CA PHE A 11 -4.19 5.72 -6.59
C PHE A 11 -4.71 5.82 -5.16
N LEU A 12 -6.03 6.00 -4.96
CA LEU A 12 -6.64 5.91 -3.63
C LEU A 12 -6.33 4.56 -2.95
N PHE A 13 -6.31 3.48 -3.73
CA PHE A 13 -5.88 2.16 -3.21
C PHE A 13 -4.40 2.15 -2.78
N PHE A 14 -3.50 2.79 -3.52
CA PHE A 14 -2.07 2.83 -3.18
C PHE A 14 -1.74 3.76 -2.01
N ASP A 15 -2.51 4.83 -1.87
CA ASP A 15 -2.35 5.84 -0.81
C ASP A 15 -3.07 5.43 0.48
N ASN A 16 -3.79 4.29 0.46
CA ASN A 16 -4.61 3.79 1.57
C ASN A 16 -5.74 4.76 1.95
N GLU A 17 -6.27 5.48 0.95
CA GLU A 17 -7.37 6.45 1.04
C GLU A 17 -8.65 5.93 0.36
N MET A 18 -8.68 4.67 -0.07
CA MET A 18 -9.87 4.04 -0.63
C MET A 18 -10.84 3.67 0.49
N GLU A 19 -12.09 4.10 0.35
CA GLU A 19 -13.19 3.76 1.27
C GLU A 19 -13.46 2.25 1.28
N ASP A 20 -13.88 1.72 2.43
CA ASP A 20 -14.10 0.28 2.64
C ASP A 20 -15.15 -0.31 1.69
N ASP A 21 -16.22 0.45 1.42
CA ASP A 21 -17.30 0.05 0.51
C ASP A 21 -16.82 -0.12 -0.94
N LEU A 22 -15.75 0.59 -1.32
CA LEU A 22 -15.15 0.54 -2.65
C LEU A 22 -14.05 -0.53 -2.77
N LEU A 23 -13.46 -0.93 -1.64
CA LEU A 23 -12.31 -1.83 -1.59
C LEU A 23 -12.64 -3.24 -2.08
N SER A 24 -13.78 -3.79 -1.65
CA SER A 24 -14.20 -5.13 -2.09
C SER A 24 -14.49 -5.17 -3.59
N PRO A 25 -15.36 -4.30 -4.17
CA PRO A 25 -15.60 -4.23 -5.62
C PRO A 25 -14.33 -4.04 -6.45
N PHE A 26 -13.37 -3.25 -5.94
CA PHE A 26 -12.09 -3.02 -6.59
C PHE A 26 -11.22 -4.27 -6.65
N ARG A 27 -11.01 -4.93 -5.52
CA ARG A 27 -10.23 -6.19 -5.45
C ARG A 27 -10.83 -7.25 -6.35
N ASP A 28 -12.15 -7.38 -6.30
CA ASP A 28 -12.93 -8.30 -7.11
C ASP A 28 -12.75 -8.09 -8.61
N HIS A 29 -12.84 -6.83 -9.07
CA HIS A 29 -12.66 -6.52 -10.49
C HIS A 29 -11.21 -6.79 -10.92
N VAL A 30 -10.23 -6.32 -10.15
CA VAL A 30 -8.81 -6.50 -10.49
C VAL A 30 -8.43 -7.99 -10.54
N ALA A 31 -9.02 -8.83 -9.67
CA ALA A 31 -8.78 -10.26 -9.69
C ALA A 31 -9.31 -10.95 -10.96
N ARG A 32 -10.40 -10.44 -11.54
CA ARG A 32 -11.07 -11.04 -12.72
C ARG A 32 -10.64 -10.43 -14.05
N CYS A 33 -10.13 -9.20 -14.06
CA CYS A 33 -9.74 -8.47 -15.26
C CYS A 33 -8.21 -8.41 -15.42
N SER A 34 -7.68 -9.14 -16.41
CA SER A 34 -6.23 -9.18 -16.70
C SER A 34 -5.62 -7.81 -17.00
N HIS A 35 -6.35 -6.95 -17.73
CA HIS A 35 -5.92 -5.58 -18.04
C HIS A 35 -5.78 -4.73 -16.77
N CYS A 36 -6.75 -4.77 -15.86
CA CYS A 36 -6.71 -4.03 -14.60
C CYS A 36 -5.66 -4.60 -13.65
N ALA A 37 -5.45 -5.92 -13.62
CA ALA A 37 -4.36 -6.56 -12.88
C ALA A 37 -2.97 -6.10 -13.38
N GLN A 38 -2.77 -6.06 -14.70
CA GLN A 38 -1.54 -5.56 -15.29
C GLN A 38 -1.31 -4.08 -14.96
N ARG A 39 -2.36 -3.25 -15.01
CA ARG A 39 -2.27 -1.83 -14.65
C ARG A 39 -1.91 -1.65 -13.17
N LEU A 40 -2.53 -2.39 -12.26
CA LEU A 40 -2.18 -2.39 -10.83
C LEU A 40 -0.71 -2.78 -10.62
N ALA A 41 -0.25 -3.85 -11.27
CA ALA A 41 1.12 -4.33 -11.16
C ALA A 41 2.13 -3.31 -11.72
N TYR A 42 1.81 -2.67 -12.85
CA TYR A 42 2.61 -1.60 -13.43
C TYR A 42 2.71 -0.40 -12.49
N THR A 43 1.59 0.11 -11.99
CA THR A 43 1.57 1.25 -11.06
C THR A 43 2.34 0.95 -9.77
N ARG A 44 2.22 -0.27 -9.24
CA ARG A 44 3.03 -0.71 -8.09
C ARG A 44 4.53 -0.60 -8.38
N ARG A 45 4.99 -1.08 -9.53
CA ARG A 45 6.41 -0.98 -9.95
C ARG A 45 6.84 0.48 -10.12
N LEU A 46 6.01 1.30 -10.75
CA LEU A 46 6.28 2.74 -10.91
C LEU A 46 6.47 3.43 -9.54
N LEU A 47 5.55 3.21 -8.60
CA LEU A 47 5.62 3.80 -7.26
C LEU A 47 6.86 3.35 -6.47
N LEU A 48 7.31 2.09 -6.66
CA LEU A 48 8.57 1.62 -6.08
C LEU A 48 9.77 2.40 -6.62
N ILE A 49 9.86 2.56 -7.95
CA ILE A 49 10.94 3.32 -8.59
C ILE A 49 10.95 4.78 -8.09
N VAL A 50 9.79 5.43 -8.02
CA VAL A 50 9.67 6.80 -7.50
C VAL A 50 10.15 6.86 -6.04
N ARG A 51 9.73 5.91 -5.20
CA ARG A 51 10.17 5.83 -3.80
C ARG A 51 11.67 5.63 -3.64
N GLU A 52 12.31 4.90 -4.54
CA GLU A 52 13.75 4.63 -4.50
C GLU A 52 14.58 5.81 -5.05
N ARG A 53 14.09 6.48 -6.10
CA ARG A 53 14.86 7.50 -6.83
C ARG A 53 14.58 8.94 -6.40
N CYS A 54 13.44 9.21 -5.78
CA CYS A 54 13.11 10.54 -5.29
C CYS A 54 13.53 10.71 -3.83
N ALA A 55 14.16 11.83 -3.53
CA ALA A 55 14.53 12.20 -2.17
C ALA A 55 13.28 12.22 -1.28
N ARG A 56 13.30 11.44 -0.20
CA ARG A 56 12.24 11.44 0.82
C ARG A 56 12.73 12.19 2.03
N CYS A 57 11.91 13.10 2.54
CA CYS A 57 12.12 13.64 3.87
C CYS A 57 11.90 12.51 4.87
N CYS A 58 12.95 12.13 5.60
CA CYS A 58 12.81 11.24 6.73
C CYS A 58 12.07 11.96 7.86
N ALA A 59 11.22 11.23 8.59
CA ALA A 59 10.67 11.73 9.83
C ALA A 59 11.83 12.12 10.78
N PRO A 60 11.70 13.21 11.58
CA PRO A 60 12.72 13.58 12.54
C PRO A 60 13.03 12.41 13.50
N GLU A 61 14.31 12.21 13.83
CA GLU A 61 14.75 11.07 14.64
C GLU A 61 14.00 10.95 15.98
N ARG A 62 13.71 12.09 16.60
CA ARG A 62 12.95 12.14 17.85
C ARG A 62 11.54 11.55 17.71
N LEU A 63 10.88 11.74 16.57
CA LEU A 63 9.56 11.16 16.30
C LEU A 63 9.68 9.64 16.09
N ARG A 64 10.69 9.21 15.34
CA ARG A 64 10.98 7.79 15.12
C ARG A 64 11.20 7.05 16.45
N MET A 65 12.04 7.61 17.33
CA MET A 65 12.33 7.04 18.64
C MET A 65 11.09 6.94 19.54
N ARG A 66 10.24 7.98 19.54
CA ARG A 66 8.96 7.95 20.29
C ARG A 66 8.05 6.83 19.79
N ILE A 67 7.92 6.65 18.47
CA ILE A 67 7.10 5.58 17.91
C ILE A 67 7.64 4.21 18.31
N LEU A 68 8.94 3.97 18.09
CA LEU A 68 9.58 2.68 18.37
C LEU A 68 9.54 2.28 19.86
N THR A 69 9.54 3.25 20.77
CA THR A 69 9.43 3.01 22.22
C THR A 69 7.99 2.89 22.71
N SER A 70 7.03 3.50 22.00
CA SER A 70 5.59 3.42 22.32
C SER A 70 4.90 2.16 21.80
N LEU A 71 5.44 1.56 20.74
CA LEU A 71 4.97 0.28 20.25
C LEU A 71 5.61 -0.82 21.11
N PRO A 72 4.83 -1.75 21.69
CA PRO A 72 5.42 -2.89 22.35
C PRO A 72 6.36 -3.56 21.35
N HIS A 73 7.62 -3.75 21.73
CA HIS A 73 8.50 -4.62 20.95
C HIS A 73 7.73 -5.90 20.72
N ARG A 74 7.57 -6.27 19.45
CA ARG A 74 6.92 -7.51 19.04
C ARG A 74 7.80 -8.63 19.58
N GLY A 75 7.60 -8.94 20.85
CA GLY A 75 8.43 -9.84 21.63
C GLY A 75 8.45 -11.16 20.91
N SER A 76 9.67 -11.63 20.65
CA SER A 76 10.03 -12.99 20.30
C SER A 76 8.87 -13.97 20.49
N LEU A 77 8.34 -14.51 19.39
CA LEU A 77 7.64 -15.79 19.51
C LEU A 77 8.66 -16.75 20.13
N PRO A 78 8.38 -17.39 21.29
CA PRO A 78 9.28 -18.39 21.83
C PRO A 78 9.37 -19.51 20.78
N GLY A 79 10.60 -19.80 20.33
CA GLY A 79 10.86 -20.92 19.45
C GLY A 79 10.28 -22.19 20.08
N THR A 80 9.36 -22.83 19.38
CA THR A 80 8.95 -24.21 19.67
C THR A 80 10.17 -25.10 19.47
N HIS A 81 10.67 -25.65 20.57
CA HIS A 81 11.56 -26.81 20.60
C HIS A 81 10.87 -28.04 19.99
#